data_AF-F5R880-F1
#
_entry.id   AF-F5R880-F1
#
_cell.length_a   1.000
_cell.length_b   1.000
_cell.length_c   1.000
_cell.angle_alpha   90.00
_cell.angle_beta   90.00
_cell.angle_gamma   90.00
#
_symmetry.space_group_name_H-M   'P 1'
#
loop_
_entity.id
_entity.type
_entity.pdbx_description
1 polymer ?
#
loop_
_entity_poly.entity_id
_entity_poly.type
_entity_poly.pdbx_seq_one_letter_code
_entity_poly.pdbx_strand_id
1 'polypeptide(L)' 'MPSTRDPRQVLKEARQIAHDHGCFVSEKKEGNGTTYLLYRKTEPPTYVGKRSSIQGLHSMVCKACNFH' A
#
# COMPACT_ATOMS: atom_id res chain seq x y z
N MET A 1 -20.37 10.35 12.74
CA MET A 1 -20.21 8.89 12.57
C MET A 1 -18.88 8.66 11.87
N PRO A 2 -17.85 8.01 12.45
CA PRO A 2 -16.66 7.70 11.69
C PRO A 2 -17.06 6.61 10.69
N SER A 3 -17.14 6.95 9.41
CA SER A 3 -17.40 5.98 8.35
C SER A 3 -16.26 4.97 8.35
N THR A 4 -16.50 3.77 8.88
CA THR A 4 -15.58 2.65 8.81
C THR A 4 -15.42 2.29 7.34
N ARG A 5 -14.46 2.92 6.64
CA ARG A 5 -14.20 2.66 5.23
C ARG A 5 -13.95 1.18 5.04
N ASP A 6 -14.61 0.58 4.07
CA ASP A 6 -14.47 -0.84 3.78
C ASP A 6 -12.98 -1.14 3.49
N PRO A 7 -12.36 -2.13 4.15
CA PRO A 7 -10.94 -2.45 3.95
C PRO A 7 -10.59 -2.73 2.49
N ARG A 8 -11.52 -3.27 1.70
CA ARG A 8 -11.30 -3.55 0.27
C ARG A 8 -11.21 -2.26 -0.52
N GLN A 9 -12.00 -1.25 -0.16
CA GLN A 9 -11.97 0.06 -0.80
C GLN A 9 -10.64 0.76 -0.51
N VAL A 10 -10.19 0.77 0.74
CA VAL A 10 -8.90 1.37 1.14
C VAL A 10 -7.73 0.68 0.43
N LEU A 11 -7.77 -0.64 0.27
CA LEU A 11 -6.75 -1.37 -0.48
C LEU A 11 -6.75 -1.00 -1.97
N LYS A 12 -7.93 -0.84 -2.59
CA LYS A 12 -8.07 -0.41 -3.98
C LYS A 12 -7.52 1.00 -4.18
N GLU A 13 -7.88 1.93 -3.30
CA GLU A 13 -7.36 3.31 -3.30
C GLU A 13 -5.84 3.32 -3.17
N ALA A 14 -5.28 2.57 -2.21
CA ALA A 14 -3.82 2.48 -2.02
C ALA A 14 -3.09 1.94 -3.26
N ARG A 15 -3.65 0.93 -3.94
CA ARG A 15 -3.05 0.43 -5.19
C ARG A 15 -3.10 1.44 -6.32
N GLN A 16 -4.20 2.18 -6.43
CA GLN A 16 -4.38 3.20 -7.44
C GLN A 16 -3.37 4.33 -7.24
N ILE A 17 -3.30 4.90 -6.03
CA ILE A 17 -2.35 5.97 -5.70
C ILE A 17 -0.91 5.52 -5.94
N ALA A 18 -0.56 4.31 -5.50
CA ALA A 18 0.77 3.75 -5.73
C ALA A 18 1.07 3.66 -7.24
N HIS A 19 0.14 3.10 -8.02
CA HIS A 19 0.31 2.97 -9.46
C HIS A 19 0.55 4.32 -10.16
N ASP A 20 -0.24 5.33 -9.80
CA ASP A 20 -0.22 6.66 -10.41
C ASP A 20 1.08 7.42 -10.09
N HIS A 21 1.74 7.11 -8.97
CA HIS A 21 2.99 7.72 -8.54
C HIS A 21 4.22 6.84 -8.80
N GLY A 22 4.12 5.91 -9.75
CA GLY A 22 5.25 5.06 -10.14
C GLY A 22 5.68 4.08 -9.05
N CYS A 23 4.76 3.65 -8.19
CA CYS A 23 4.94 2.61 -7.19
C CYS A 23 4.03 1.41 -7.48
N PHE A 24 4.24 0.29 -6.78
CA PHE A 24 3.33 -0.84 -6.79
C PHE A 24 3.32 -1.55 -5.45
N VAL A 25 2.16 -2.14 -5.13
CA VAL A 25 1.96 -2.94 -3.91
C VAL A 25 2.02 -4.41 -4.27
N SER A 26 2.80 -5.18 -3.50
CA SER A 26 2.84 -6.64 -3.56
C SER A 26 2.28 -7.23 -2.27
N GLU A 27 1.46 -8.26 -2.38
CA GLU A 27 0.89 -8.98 -1.25
C GLU A 27 1.66 -10.27 -1.03
N LYS A 28 2.18 -10.45 0.18
CA LYS A 28 2.86 -11.67 0.60
C LYS A 28 2.10 -12.29 1.75
N LYS A 29 1.61 -13.52 1.57
CA LYS A 29 1.04 -14.30 2.68
C LYS A 29 2.18 -14.82 3.56
N GLU A 30 2.15 -14.48 4.84
CA GLU A 30 3.10 -14.97 5.84
C GLU A 30 2.31 -15.57 7.02
N GLY A 31 2.30 -16.90 7.10
CA GLY A 31 1.51 -17.64 8.09
C GLY A 31 0.01 -17.36 7.99
N ASN A 32 -0.59 -16.90 9.08
CA ASN A 32 -2.02 -16.55 9.17
C ASN A 32 -2.33 -15.11 8.70
N GLY A 33 -1.32 -14.34 8.26
CA GLY A 33 -1.45 -12.92 7.91
C GLY A 33 -1.10 -12.61 6.45
N THR A 34 -1.53 -11.43 5.99
CA THR A 34 -1.09 -10.85 4.71
C THR A 34 -0.22 -9.63 5.00
N THR A 35 1.02 -9.66 4.50
CA THR A 35 1.95 -8.54 4.54
C THR A 35 1.91 -7.83 3.19
N TYR A 36 1.68 -6.52 3.23
CA TYR A 36 1.70 -5.64 2.07
C TYR A 36 3.06 -4.98 1.95
N LEU A 37 3.72 -5.16 0.82
CA LEU A 37 5.03 -4.61 0.48
C LEU A 37 4.83 -3.49 -0.55
N LEU A 38 5.48 -2.34 -0.37
CA LEU A 38 5.47 -1.25 -1.31
C LEU A 38 6.84 -1.13 -1.99
N TYR A 39 6.83 -1.02 -3.30
CA TYR A 39 8.01 -0.84 -4.13
C TYR A 39 7.83 0.35 -5.07
N ARG A 40 8.93 1.01 -5.42
CA ARG A 40 9.00 1.99 -6.49
C ARG A 40 9.36 1.31 -7.81
N LYS A 41 8.70 1.68 -8.90
CA LYS A 41 8.94 1.19 -10.27
C LYS A 41 10.25 1.80 -10.81
N THR A 42 11.37 1.27 -10.34
CA THR A 42 12.73 1.55 -10.83
C THR A 42 13.33 0.26 -11.36
N GLU A 43 14.44 0.32 -12.10
CA GLU A 43 15.21 -0.85 -12.50
C GLU A 43 16.59 -0.82 -11.82
N PRO A 44 16.83 -1.64 -10.78
CA PRO A 44 15.92 -2.63 -10.15
C PRO A 44 14.84 -1.98 -9.26
N PRO A 45 13.73 -2.69 -8.94
CA PRO A 45 12.67 -2.17 -8.09
C PRO A 45 13.18 -1.80 -6.69
N THR A 46 12.92 -0.57 -6.27
CA THR A 46 13.37 -0.10 -4.95
C THR A 46 12.33 -0.43 -3.90
N TYR A 47 12.72 -1.16 -2.87
CA TYR A 47 11.85 -1.45 -1.73
C TYR A 47 11.64 -0.20 -0.86
N VAL A 48 10.38 0.13 -0.59
CA VAL A 48 10.00 1.30 0.22
C VAL A 48 9.66 0.88 1.66
N GLY A 49 8.90 -0.21 1.83
CA GLY A 49 8.48 -0.65 3.15
C GLY A 49 7.43 -1.76 3.14
N LYS A 50 7.11 -2.28 4.33
CA LYS A 50 6.11 -3.32 4.55
C LYS A 50 5.14 -2.99 5.68
N ARG A 51 3.90 -3.44 5.56
CA ARG A 51 2.83 -3.30 6.56
C ARG A 51 1.97 -4.55 6.63
N SER A 52 1.48 -4.89 7.81
CA SER A 52 0.57 -6.02 8.06
C SER A 52 -0.90 -5.62 8.12
N SER A 53 -1.21 -4.32 8.00
CA SER A 53 -2.58 -3.79 8.00
C SER A 53 -2.84 -2.93 6.76
N ILE A 54 -4.08 -2.96 6.28
CA ILE A 54 -4.52 -2.19 5.11
C ILE A 54 -4.45 -0.68 5.39
N GLN A 55 -4.85 -0.24 6.58
CA GLN A 55 -4.74 1.18 6.97
C GLN A 55 -3.27 1.62 7.00
N GLY A 56 -2.38 0.76 7.53
CA GLY A 56 -0.95 1.04 7.54
C GLY A 56 -0.36 1.13 6.14
N LEU A 57 -0.79 0.26 5.22
CA LEU A 57 -0.42 0.33 3.80
C LEU A 57 -0.86 1.65 3.18
N HIS A 58 -2.13 2.04 3.36
CA HIS A 58 -2.66 3.28 2.78
C HIS A 58 -1.87 4.51 3.24
N SER A 59 -1.63 4.65 4.55
CA SER A 59 -0.82 5.75 5.08
C SER A 59 0.63 5.74 4.57
N MET A 60 1.21 4.55 4.38
CA MET A 60 2.55 4.39 3.81
C MET A 60 2.58 4.81 2.34
N VAL A 61 1.58 4.41 1.54
CA VAL A 61 1.45 4.84 0.15
C VAL A 61 1.28 6.34 0.07
N CYS A 62 0.38 6.92 0.87
CA CYS A 62 0.16 8.37 0.86
C CYS A 62 1.44 9.14 1.17
N LYS A 63 2.18 8.71 2.21
CA LYS A 63 3.46 9.30 2.57
C LYS A 63 4.54 9.12 1.49
N ALA A 64 4.66 7.92 0.92
CA ALA A 64 5.67 7.61 -0.10
C ALA A 64 5.39 8.32 -1.44
N CYS A 65 4.13 8.64 -1.70
CA CYS A 65 3.65 9.27 -2.93
C CYS A 65 3.37 10.78 -2.76
N ASN A 66 3.63 11.37 -1.58
CA ASN A 66 3.25 12.75 -1.23
C ASN A 66 1.77 13.08 -1.49
N PHE A 67 0.90 12.08 -1.36
CA PHE A 67 -0.55 12.21 -1.50
C PHE A 67 -1.12 12.67 -0.15
N HIS A 68 -1.83 13.81 -0.15
CA HIS A 68 -2.39 14.46 1.03
C HIS A 68 -3.88 14.16 1.18
#